data_AF-A0A8J4E5M5-F1
#
_entry.id   AF-A0A8J4E5M5-F1
#
_cell.length_a   1.000
_cell.length_b   1.000
_cell.length_c   1.000
_cell.angle_alpha   90.00
_cell.angle_beta   90.00
_cell.angle_gamma   90.00
#
_symmetry.space_group_name_H-M   'P 1'
#
loop_
_entity.id
_entity.type
_entity.pdbx_description
1 polymer ?
#
loop_
_entity_poly.entity_id
_entity_poly.type
_entity_poly.pdbx_seq_one_letter_code
_entity_poly.pdbx_strand_id
1 'polypeptide(L)'
;MTQPGQPYEWYEVPPTGQEYTGHHNPQPPYSAQPYNQPYSAPPQPFYEPGYPQPQPQPPMPPRHNSGLIALIASLGVLAVVAVAIVIVAVVRRSDDQPSAGPATTSSGAATTAPAPVGPVDSCLVGNWKQTTYSSPFDLSSITLDGKKMGEVNLSGSGRTWKITVDGKGTEDWSKAQYTGRTADGHNVTATFTGKNEWTLKTANNQILFTSTGSDVSITITVDGKQQLNQSVKPFNNPLPYECSKNSWTAKSLTDPDANTIYQRAD
;
A
#
# COMPACT_ATOMS: atom_id res chain seq x y z
N MET A 1 9.56 10.48 27.73
CA MET A 1 9.36 9.10 27.24
C MET A 1 8.14 9.12 26.34
N THR A 2 8.36 9.13 25.03
CA THR A 2 7.34 9.31 23.99
C THR A 2 6.67 7.97 23.72
N GLN A 3 5.35 7.91 23.92
CA GLN A 3 4.56 6.71 23.67
C GLN A 3 4.49 6.46 22.15
N PRO A 4 4.88 5.27 21.64
CA PRO A 4 4.79 4.98 20.21
C PRO A 4 3.33 5.03 19.77
N GLY A 5 3.03 5.86 18.78
CA GLY A 5 1.71 5.96 18.16
C GLY A 5 1.26 4.60 17.64
N GLN A 6 0.02 4.23 17.94
CA GLN A 6 -0.58 2.98 17.46
C GLN A 6 -0.62 2.99 15.92
N PRO A 7 -0.22 1.89 15.24
CA PRO A 7 -0.18 1.83 13.79
C PRO A 7 -1.59 1.80 13.21
N TYR A 8 -1.87 2.67 12.24
CA TYR A 8 -3.06 2.57 11.41
C TYR A 8 -2.91 1.34 10.49
N GLU A 9 -3.95 0.52 10.47
CA GLU A 9 -4.12 -0.59 9.54
C GLU A 9 -4.78 -0.02 8.27
N TRP A 10 -4.20 -0.27 7.10
CA TRP A 10 -4.84 0.05 5.83
C TRP A 10 -6.06 -0.85 5.68
N TYR A 11 -7.26 -0.28 5.80
CA TYR A 11 -8.48 -1.00 5.46
C TYR A 11 -8.76 -0.79 3.98
N GLU A 12 -8.78 -1.89 3.23
CA GLU A 12 -9.44 -1.96 1.93
C GLU A 12 -10.92 -1.62 2.15
N VAL A 13 -11.36 -0.49 1.58
CA VAL A 13 -12.78 -0.16 1.53
C VAL A 13 -13.38 -0.99 0.39
N PRO A 14 -14.27 -1.98 0.66
CA PRO A 14 -14.96 -2.66 -0.43
C PRO A 14 -15.82 -1.65 -1.20
N PRO A 15 -16.01 -1.82 -2.53
CA PRO A 15 -16.79 -0.88 -3.33
C PRO A 15 -18.25 -0.88 -2.87
N THR A 16 -18.65 0.14 -2.11
CA THR A 16 -20.04 0.31 -1.70
C THR A 16 -20.83 0.98 -2.82
N GLY A 17 -21.39 0.15 -3.71
CA GLY A 17 -22.58 0.50 -4.47
C GLY A 17 -23.81 0.42 -3.57
N GLN A 18 -24.16 1.54 -2.92
CA GLN A 18 -25.46 1.74 -2.31
C GLN A 18 -25.88 3.19 -2.56
N GLU A 19 -26.84 3.39 -3.46
CA GLU A 19 -27.65 4.60 -3.54
C GLU A 19 -28.27 4.88 -2.17
N TYR A 20 -27.84 5.95 -1.51
CA TYR A 20 -28.58 6.50 -0.37
C TYR A 20 -29.60 7.51 -0.88
N THR A 21 -30.87 7.10 -0.87
CA THR A 21 -32.02 8.00 -1.00
C THR A 21 -32.11 8.87 0.26
N GLY A 22 -31.82 10.16 0.10
CA GLY A 22 -31.83 11.15 1.18
C GLY A 22 -33.25 11.53 1.61
N HIS A 23 -33.63 11.14 2.83
CA HIS A 23 -34.77 11.73 3.52
C HIS A 23 -34.40 13.11 4.09
N HIS A 24 -35.12 14.12 3.62
CA HIS A 24 -35.05 15.50 4.08
C HIS A 24 -35.65 15.62 5.49
N ASN A 25 -34.95 16.29 6.41
CA ASN A 25 -35.49 16.69 7.70
C ASN A 25 -35.39 18.22 7.83
N PRO A 26 -36.51 18.96 7.99
CA PRO A 26 -36.48 20.42 8.10
C PRO A 26 -35.99 20.87 9.49
N GLN A 27 -35.02 21.80 9.50
CA GLN A 27 -34.61 22.51 10.71
C GLN A 27 -35.63 23.60 11.10
N PRO A 28 -35.89 23.81 12.41
CA PRO A 28 -36.64 24.97 12.88
C PRO A 28 -35.77 26.25 12.89
N PRO A 29 -36.39 27.43 12.72
CA PRO A 29 -35.68 28.71 12.73
C PRO A 29 -35.41 29.13 14.17
N TYR A 30 -34.18 29.58 14.47
CA TYR A 30 -33.90 30.28 15.72
C TYR A 30 -33.48 31.72 15.47
N SER A 31 -34.18 32.57 16.22
CA SER A 31 -34.24 34.02 16.18
C SER A 31 -33.00 34.72 16.69
N ALA A 32 -32.75 35.90 16.12
CA ALA A 32 -31.79 36.89 16.56
C ALA A 32 -32.18 37.52 17.91
N GLN A 33 -31.18 37.80 18.76
CA GLN A 33 -31.26 38.90 19.73
C GLN A 33 -29.89 39.58 19.91
N PRO A 34 -29.83 40.92 19.86
CA PRO A 34 -28.66 41.71 20.24
C PRO A 34 -28.79 42.20 21.69
N TYR A 35 -27.69 42.29 22.43
CA TYR A 35 -27.57 43.28 23.50
C TYR A 35 -26.10 43.64 23.78
N ASN A 36 -25.82 44.93 23.60
CA ASN A 36 -24.74 45.70 24.22
C ASN A 36 -24.73 45.46 25.75
N GLN A 37 -23.60 45.66 26.44
CA GLN A 37 -23.49 46.38 27.73
C GLN A 37 -22.02 46.37 28.24
N PRO A 38 -21.64 47.31 29.13
CA PRO A 38 -20.31 47.91 29.18
C PRO A 38 -19.39 47.41 30.30
N TYR A 39 -18.13 47.77 30.10
CA TYR A 39 -16.96 47.69 30.98
C TYR A 39 -17.27 47.89 32.47
N SER A 40 -16.82 46.95 33.32
CA SER A 40 -16.73 47.12 34.78
C SER A 40 -15.46 46.42 35.28
N ALA A 41 -14.68 47.15 36.07
CA ALA A 41 -13.38 46.76 36.62
C ALA A 41 -13.47 45.66 37.69
N PRO A 42 -12.36 44.94 37.98
CA PRO A 42 -12.41 43.64 38.65
C PRO A 42 -12.37 43.73 40.19
N PRO A 43 -13.18 42.95 40.92
CA PRO A 43 -12.97 42.69 42.35
C PRO A 43 -11.85 41.66 42.55
N GLN A 44 -10.95 41.96 43.49
CA GLN A 44 -9.84 41.11 43.93
C GLN A 44 -10.38 39.89 44.70
N PRO A 45 -10.04 38.64 44.33
CA PRO A 45 -10.40 37.48 45.14
C PRO A 45 -9.43 37.28 46.31
N PHE A 46 -10.02 37.11 47.49
CA PHE A 46 -9.42 36.60 48.72
C PHE A 46 -8.79 35.23 48.49
N TYR A 47 -7.58 35.02 49.01
CA TYR A 47 -6.90 33.73 49.01
C TYR A 47 -7.42 32.85 50.16
N GLU A 48 -8.19 31.81 49.83
CA GLU A 48 -8.46 30.67 50.73
C GLU A 48 -7.38 29.58 50.55
N PRO A 49 -6.93 28.90 51.63
CA PRO A 49 -6.00 27.78 51.53
C PRO A 49 -6.67 26.57 50.85
N GLY A 50 -6.33 26.35 49.58
CA GLY A 50 -6.88 25.27 48.76
C GLY A 50 -6.38 23.89 49.16
N TYR A 51 -7.34 23.00 49.41
CA TYR A 51 -7.14 21.54 49.42
C TYR A 51 -6.64 21.05 48.05
N PRO A 52 -5.83 19.97 47.99
CA PRO A 52 -5.31 19.44 46.74
C PRO A 52 -6.45 19.03 45.79
N GLN A 53 -6.50 19.65 44.61
CA GLN A 53 -7.44 19.27 43.57
C GLN A 53 -7.05 17.90 42.97
N PRO A 54 -8.02 16.98 42.80
CA PRO A 54 -7.79 15.74 42.07
C PRO A 54 -7.44 16.05 40.61
N GLN A 55 -6.33 15.48 40.13
CA GLN A 55 -5.90 15.60 38.74
C GLN A 55 -6.99 15.05 37.80
N PRO A 56 -7.29 15.74 36.67
CA PRO A 56 -8.19 15.22 35.67
C PRO A 56 -7.66 13.89 35.12
N GLN A 57 -8.45 12.83 35.25
CA GLN A 57 -8.13 11.56 34.60
C GLN A 57 -8.23 11.73 33.07
N PRO A 58 -7.25 11.22 32.30
CA PRO A 58 -7.32 11.25 30.85
C PRO A 58 -8.53 10.42 30.37
N PRO A 59 -9.21 10.85 29.28
CA PRO A 59 -10.33 10.12 28.73
C PRO A 59 -9.88 8.72 28.31
N MET A 60 -10.57 7.70 28.82
CA MET A 60 -10.31 6.32 28.44
C MET A 60 -10.68 6.12 26.97
N PRO A 61 -9.80 5.50 26.16
CA PRO A 61 -10.11 5.23 24.76
C PRO A 61 -11.29 4.24 24.68
N PRO A 62 -12.22 4.44 23.72
CA PRO A 62 -13.36 3.56 23.55
C PRO A 62 -12.91 2.14 23.21
N ARG A 63 -13.33 1.19 24.03
CA ARG A 63 -13.18 -0.26 23.78
C ARG A 63 -14.09 -0.64 22.61
N HIS A 64 -13.52 -0.91 21.45
CA HIS A 64 -14.24 -1.54 20.35
C HIS A 64 -13.99 -3.05 20.39
N ASN A 65 -15.07 -3.81 20.24
CA ASN A 65 -15.08 -5.27 20.36
C ASN A 65 -14.73 -5.91 19.00
N SER A 66 -13.44 -6.13 18.74
CA SER A 66 -12.90 -6.67 17.48
C SER A 66 -13.00 -8.20 17.36
N GLY A 67 -14.04 -8.81 17.94
CA GLY A 67 -14.11 -10.26 18.16
C GLY A 67 -14.85 -11.08 17.09
N LEU A 68 -15.56 -10.46 16.13
CA LEU A 68 -16.53 -11.19 15.30
C LEU A 68 -16.25 -11.16 13.78
N ILE A 69 -15.23 -10.43 13.31
CA ILE A 69 -14.92 -10.28 11.88
C ILE A 69 -13.64 -11.04 11.49
N ALA A 70 -13.30 -12.12 12.22
CA ALA A 70 -12.19 -13.01 11.85
C ALA A 70 -12.64 -14.27 11.10
N LEU A 71 -13.96 -14.49 10.94
CA LEU A 71 -14.49 -15.77 10.45
C LEU A 71 -14.78 -15.81 8.93
N ILE A 72 -14.96 -14.67 8.27
CA ILE A 72 -15.44 -14.64 6.87
C ILE A 72 -14.28 -14.68 5.84
N ALA A 73 -13.07 -14.22 6.21
CA ALA A 73 -11.91 -14.22 5.30
C ALA A 73 -11.30 -15.62 5.02
N SER A 74 -11.62 -16.62 5.86
CA SER A 74 -11.05 -17.97 5.72
C SER A 74 -11.78 -18.86 4.70
N LEU A 75 -13.02 -18.52 4.32
CA LEU A 75 -13.83 -19.30 3.38
C LEU A 75 -13.49 -19.02 1.91
N GLY A 76 -13.04 -17.81 1.57
CA GLY A 76 -12.67 -17.45 0.19
C GLY A 76 -11.41 -18.16 -0.31
N VAL A 77 -10.40 -18.31 0.57
CA VAL A 77 -9.14 -18.97 0.22
C VAL A 77 -9.33 -20.47 -0.02
N LEU A 78 -10.24 -21.13 0.71
CA LEU A 78 -10.47 -22.57 0.55
C LEU A 78 -11.12 -22.91 -0.80
N ALA A 79 -12.00 -22.03 -1.32
CA ALA A 79 -12.64 -22.22 -2.62
C ALA A 79 -11.66 -22.09 -3.80
N VAL A 80 -10.72 -21.12 -3.73
CA VAL A 80 -9.72 -20.92 -4.79
C VAL A 80 -8.71 -22.08 -4.85
N VAL A 81 -8.31 -22.62 -3.69
CA VAL A 81 -7.40 -23.78 -3.62
C VAL A 81 -8.07 -25.05 -4.19
N ALA A 82 -9.36 -25.25 -3.95
CA ALA A 82 -10.08 -26.41 -4.50
C ALA A 82 -10.17 -26.38 -6.03
N VAL A 83 -10.41 -25.20 -6.64
CA VAL A 83 -10.47 -25.06 -8.11
C VAL A 83 -9.08 -25.28 -8.74
N ALA A 84 -8.01 -24.79 -8.11
CA ALA A 84 -6.65 -24.99 -8.60
C ALA A 84 -6.22 -26.48 -8.61
N ILE A 85 -6.62 -27.27 -7.61
CA ILE A 85 -6.31 -28.71 -7.53
C ILE A 85 -7.02 -29.49 -8.66
N VAL A 86 -8.26 -29.13 -9.00
CA VAL A 86 -9.02 -29.81 -10.07
C VAL A 86 -8.38 -29.57 -11.45
N ILE A 87 -7.91 -28.36 -11.74
CA ILE A 87 -7.28 -28.03 -13.03
C ILE A 87 -5.98 -28.83 -13.23
N VAL A 88 -5.14 -28.94 -12.19
CA VAL A 88 -3.88 -29.70 -12.27
C VAL A 88 -4.13 -31.21 -12.47
N ALA A 89 -5.19 -31.77 -11.89
CA ALA A 89 -5.53 -33.18 -12.04
C ALA A 89 -6.05 -33.54 -13.45
N VAL A 90 -6.74 -32.61 -14.14
CA VAL A 90 -7.24 -32.83 -15.51
C VAL A 90 -6.11 -32.74 -16.54
N VAL A 91 -5.16 -31.81 -16.36
CA VAL A 91 -4.04 -31.63 -17.31
C VAL A 91 -3.04 -32.80 -17.25
N ARG A 92 -2.90 -33.47 -16.09
CA ARG A 92 -2.01 -34.64 -15.97
C ARG A 92 -2.58 -35.96 -16.51
N ARG A 93 -3.81 -36.00 -17.01
CA ARG A 93 -4.44 -37.24 -17.52
C ARG A 93 -4.35 -37.45 -19.03
N SER A 94 -3.67 -36.58 -19.76
CA SER A 94 -3.39 -36.79 -21.18
C SER A 94 -1.89 -36.97 -21.32
N ASP A 95 -1.45 -38.21 -21.53
CA ASP A 95 -0.27 -38.62 -22.31
C ASP A 95 0.28 -39.97 -21.80
N ASP A 96 -0.35 -41.06 -22.22
CA ASP A 96 0.26 -42.39 -22.21
C ASP A 96 -0.04 -43.10 -23.53
N GLN A 97 0.91 -43.06 -24.47
CA GLN A 97 0.98 -44.05 -25.55
C GLN A 97 2.45 -44.36 -25.87
N PRO A 98 2.92 -45.60 -25.63
CA PRO A 98 4.30 -45.97 -25.90
C PRO A 98 4.46 -46.44 -27.36
N SER A 99 5.52 -45.96 -28.03
CA SER A 99 5.99 -46.55 -29.28
C SER A 99 7.50 -46.75 -29.20
N ALA A 100 7.92 -48.02 -29.30
CA ALA A 100 9.31 -48.46 -29.23
C ALA A 100 9.96 -48.46 -30.61
N GLY A 101 11.20 -47.96 -30.70
CA GLY A 101 12.03 -47.98 -31.92
C GLY A 101 13.47 -47.51 -31.67
N PRO A 102 14.46 -47.91 -32.49
CA PRO A 102 15.70 -48.53 -31.99
C PRO A 102 16.89 -47.58 -31.74
N ALA A 103 17.80 -48.10 -30.91
CA ALA A 103 18.99 -47.46 -30.37
C ALA A 103 20.04 -47.10 -31.45
N THR A 104 20.47 -45.83 -31.43
CA THR A 104 21.65 -45.35 -32.14
C THR A 104 22.62 -44.77 -31.11
N THR A 105 23.80 -45.37 -30.96
CA THR A 105 24.88 -44.93 -30.08
C THR A 105 25.56 -43.69 -30.66
N SER A 106 25.26 -42.52 -30.11
CA SER A 106 25.92 -41.26 -30.44
C SER A 106 26.84 -40.82 -29.29
N SER A 107 28.10 -40.54 -29.63
CA SER A 107 29.16 -40.11 -28.73
C SER A 107 28.79 -38.80 -28.04
N GLY A 108 28.74 -38.83 -26.70
CA GLY A 108 28.21 -37.77 -25.86
C GLY A 108 29.09 -36.52 -25.84
N ALA A 109 28.63 -35.46 -26.51
CA ALA A 109 28.96 -34.10 -26.09
C ALA A 109 28.40 -33.90 -24.68
N ALA A 110 29.21 -33.39 -23.76
CA ALA A 110 28.78 -33.06 -22.41
C ALA A 110 27.67 -32.00 -22.49
N THR A 111 26.42 -32.45 -22.39
CA THR A 111 25.26 -31.60 -22.19
C THR A 111 25.43 -30.93 -20.84
N THR A 112 25.94 -29.70 -20.84
CA THR A 112 25.87 -28.82 -19.67
C THR A 112 24.41 -28.80 -19.25
N ALA A 113 24.10 -29.35 -18.08
CA ALA A 113 22.74 -29.35 -17.56
C ALA A 113 22.20 -27.91 -17.64
N PRO A 114 20.98 -27.69 -18.17
CA PRO A 114 20.41 -26.35 -18.21
C PRO A 114 20.47 -25.78 -16.80
N ALA A 115 21.06 -24.59 -16.67
CA ALA A 115 21.15 -23.92 -15.39
C ALA A 115 19.74 -23.86 -14.78
N PRO A 116 19.57 -24.17 -13.49
CA PRO A 116 18.26 -24.18 -12.87
C PRO A 116 17.59 -22.82 -13.12
N VAL A 117 16.44 -22.85 -13.80
CA VAL A 117 15.60 -21.68 -13.98
C VAL A 117 15.20 -21.25 -12.57
N GLY A 118 15.63 -20.04 -12.18
CA GLY A 118 15.38 -19.52 -10.84
C GLY A 118 13.88 -19.36 -10.55
N PRO A 119 13.49 -19.09 -9.29
CA PRO A 119 12.09 -18.87 -8.92
C PRO A 119 11.47 -17.59 -9.51
N VAL A 120 12.29 -16.73 -10.12
CA VAL A 120 11.90 -15.47 -10.74
C VAL A 120 12.19 -15.51 -12.23
N ASP A 121 11.35 -14.86 -13.01
CA ASP A 121 11.57 -14.63 -14.44
C ASP A 121 12.94 -13.99 -14.68
N SER A 122 13.75 -14.66 -15.49
CA SER A 122 15.09 -14.21 -15.87
C SER A 122 15.12 -12.78 -16.42
N CYS A 123 14.03 -12.32 -17.04
CA CYS A 123 13.91 -10.96 -17.55
C CYS A 123 14.01 -9.92 -16.43
N LEU A 124 13.44 -10.20 -15.24
CA LEU A 124 13.42 -9.29 -14.08
C LEU A 124 14.76 -9.26 -13.32
N VAL A 125 15.64 -10.24 -13.52
CA VAL A 125 16.91 -10.32 -12.77
C VAL A 125 17.84 -9.19 -13.17
N GLY A 126 18.31 -8.39 -12.20
CA GLY A 126 19.35 -7.36 -12.32
C GLY A 126 18.96 -6.03 -11.65
N ASN A 127 19.59 -4.94 -12.07
CA ASN A 127 19.35 -3.60 -11.49
C ASN A 127 18.34 -2.81 -12.33
N TRP A 128 17.45 -2.10 -11.65
CA TRP A 128 16.39 -1.32 -12.28
C TRP A 128 16.20 0.03 -11.59
N LYS A 129 15.79 1.01 -12.38
CA LYS A 129 15.40 2.34 -11.92
C LYS A 129 13.99 2.63 -12.39
N GLN A 130 13.14 3.03 -11.46
CA GLN A 130 11.80 3.51 -11.76
C GLN A 130 11.93 4.85 -12.48
N THR A 131 11.41 4.92 -13.70
CA THR A 131 11.37 6.14 -14.50
C THR A 131 9.99 6.79 -14.49
N THR A 132 8.96 6.00 -14.19
CA THR A 132 7.58 6.48 -14.17
C THR A 132 6.82 5.81 -13.06
N TYR A 133 6.07 6.62 -12.32
CA TYR A 133 5.03 6.25 -11.40
C TYR A 133 3.85 7.20 -11.62
N SER A 134 2.65 6.64 -11.63
CA SER A 134 1.40 7.39 -11.54
C SER A 134 0.42 6.51 -10.76
N SER A 135 -0.22 7.04 -9.73
CA SER A 135 -1.26 6.32 -8.98
C SER A 135 -2.17 7.30 -8.25
N PRO A 136 -3.47 7.00 -8.14
CA PRO A 136 -4.31 7.65 -7.14
C PRO A 136 -3.74 7.38 -5.74
N PHE A 137 -3.84 8.39 -4.88
CA PHE A 137 -3.42 8.32 -3.49
C PHE A 137 -4.45 9.03 -2.62
N ASP A 138 -5.06 8.31 -1.69
CA ASP A 138 -6.08 8.87 -0.79
C ASP A 138 -5.43 9.68 0.34
N LEU A 139 -5.84 10.94 0.48
CA LEU A 139 -5.42 11.83 1.56
C LEU A 139 -6.57 12.15 2.53
N SER A 140 -7.65 11.37 2.54
CA SER A 140 -8.84 11.59 3.40
C SER A 140 -8.56 11.62 4.90
N SER A 141 -7.41 11.11 5.34
CA SER A 141 -6.92 11.20 6.72
C SER A 141 -6.32 12.56 7.07
N ILE A 142 -5.93 13.37 6.08
CA ILE A 142 -5.35 14.71 6.26
C ILE A 142 -6.47 15.74 6.19
N THR A 143 -6.48 16.65 7.17
CA THR A 143 -7.38 17.81 7.19
C THR A 143 -6.57 19.09 7.02
N LEU A 144 -6.90 19.88 6.01
CA LEU A 144 -6.31 21.18 5.73
C LEU A 144 -7.40 22.24 5.79
N ASP A 145 -7.19 23.30 6.56
CA ASP A 145 -8.16 24.41 6.73
C ASP A 145 -9.58 23.94 7.12
N GLY A 146 -9.66 22.88 7.93
CA GLY A 146 -10.93 22.29 8.38
C GLY A 146 -11.64 21.40 7.35
N LYS A 147 -11.05 21.18 6.17
CA LYS A 147 -11.57 20.29 5.12
C LYS A 147 -10.71 19.04 4.99
N LYS A 148 -11.34 17.87 4.92
CA LYS A 148 -10.64 16.62 4.58
C LYS A 148 -10.15 16.69 3.13
N MET A 149 -8.91 16.30 2.91
CA MET A 149 -8.39 16.17 1.56
C MET A 149 -9.02 14.97 0.86
N GLY A 150 -9.14 15.02 -0.47
CA GLY A 150 -9.61 13.90 -1.27
C GLY A 150 -8.47 13.05 -1.80
N GLU A 151 -8.77 12.29 -2.84
CA GLU A 151 -7.76 11.60 -3.64
C GLU A 151 -6.91 12.58 -4.45
N VAL A 152 -5.62 12.28 -4.59
CA VAL A 152 -4.70 12.98 -5.48
C VAL A 152 -3.97 11.97 -6.35
N ASN A 153 -3.85 12.25 -7.64
CA ASN A 153 -2.97 11.48 -8.51
C ASN A 153 -1.52 11.92 -8.27
N LEU A 154 -0.72 11.04 -7.68
CA LEU A 154 0.71 11.25 -7.48
C LEU A 154 1.47 10.69 -8.67
N SER A 155 2.43 11.46 -9.16
CA SER A 155 3.32 11.06 -10.25
C SER A 155 4.78 11.38 -9.92
N GLY A 156 5.71 10.58 -10.42
CA GLY A 156 7.13 10.78 -10.15
C GLY A 156 8.00 9.59 -10.50
N SER A 157 9.15 9.48 -9.82
CA SER A 157 10.16 8.45 -10.10
C SER A 157 11.16 8.33 -8.94
N GLY A 158 12.18 7.48 -9.11
CA GLY A 158 13.38 7.51 -8.26
C GLY A 158 13.61 6.26 -7.42
N ARG A 159 12.64 5.35 -7.34
CA ARG A 159 12.83 4.04 -6.72
C ARG A 159 13.80 3.19 -7.54
N THR A 160 14.64 2.39 -6.89
CA THR A 160 15.52 1.44 -7.59
C THR A 160 15.36 0.03 -7.05
N TRP A 161 15.52 -0.97 -7.92
CA TRP A 161 15.47 -2.38 -7.56
C TRP A 161 16.78 -3.06 -7.89
N LYS A 162 17.14 -4.04 -7.06
CA LYS A 162 18.12 -5.07 -7.37
C LYS A 162 17.45 -6.43 -7.17
N ILE A 163 17.31 -7.19 -8.23
CA ILE A 163 16.69 -8.53 -8.21
C ILE A 163 17.73 -9.56 -8.61
N THR A 164 17.88 -10.62 -7.82
CA THR A 164 18.83 -11.71 -8.07
C THR A 164 18.13 -12.97 -8.58
N VAL A 165 18.90 -13.87 -9.19
CA VAL A 165 18.38 -15.10 -9.81
C VAL A 165 17.72 -16.05 -8.81
N ASP A 166 18.11 -16.01 -7.53
CA ASP A 166 17.49 -16.78 -6.44
C ASP A 166 16.17 -16.16 -5.94
N GLY A 167 15.71 -15.08 -6.58
CA GLY A 167 14.45 -14.40 -6.25
C GLY A 167 14.59 -13.39 -5.12
N LYS A 168 15.78 -13.08 -4.60
CA LYS A 168 15.91 -11.99 -3.62
C LYS A 168 15.80 -10.64 -4.31
N GLY A 169 15.10 -9.71 -3.67
CA GLY A 169 14.91 -8.36 -4.14
C GLY A 169 15.28 -7.35 -3.06
N THR A 170 15.99 -6.28 -3.44
CA THR A 170 16.12 -5.08 -2.61
C THR A 170 15.52 -3.92 -3.38
N GLU A 171 14.63 -3.20 -2.73
CA GLU A 171 13.97 -2.01 -3.26
C GLU A 171 14.40 -0.80 -2.44
N ASP A 172 15.07 0.15 -3.05
CA ASP A 172 15.60 1.35 -2.41
C ASP A 172 14.74 2.56 -2.77
N TRP A 173 14.24 3.23 -1.74
CA TRP A 173 13.34 4.38 -1.84
C TRP A 173 14.03 5.71 -1.56
N SER A 174 15.33 5.73 -1.25
CA SER A 174 16.07 6.93 -0.81
C SER A 174 16.02 8.13 -1.77
N LYS A 175 15.67 7.90 -3.03
CA LYS A 175 15.54 8.93 -4.08
C LYS A 175 14.12 9.06 -4.63
N ALA A 176 13.14 8.35 -4.05
CA ALA A 176 11.78 8.32 -4.55
C ALA A 176 10.99 9.53 -4.05
N GLN A 177 10.51 10.33 -5.01
CA GLN A 177 9.66 11.47 -4.75
C GLN A 177 8.53 11.51 -5.78
N TYR A 178 7.33 11.77 -5.28
CA TYR A 178 6.13 11.86 -6.10
C TYR A 178 5.37 13.13 -5.77
N THR A 179 4.79 13.75 -6.80
CA THR A 179 4.07 15.00 -6.69
C THR A 179 2.70 14.90 -7.34
N GLY A 180 1.75 15.64 -6.80
CA GLY A 180 0.41 15.76 -7.35
C GLY A 180 -0.22 17.08 -6.93
N ARG A 181 -1.45 17.32 -7.39
CA ARG A 181 -2.21 18.52 -7.04
C ARG A 181 -3.64 18.15 -6.68
N THR A 182 -4.14 18.66 -5.56
CA THR A 182 -5.54 18.44 -5.18
C THR A 182 -6.49 19.22 -6.08
N ALA A 183 -7.78 18.85 -6.07
CA ALA A 183 -8.82 19.58 -6.81
C ALA A 183 -8.93 21.06 -6.40
N ASP A 184 -8.67 21.37 -5.12
CA ASP A 184 -8.67 22.74 -4.59
C ASP A 184 -7.36 23.50 -4.88
N GLY A 185 -6.40 22.88 -5.57
CA GLY A 185 -5.22 23.54 -6.10
C GLY A 185 -3.96 23.48 -5.23
N HIS A 186 -3.96 22.74 -4.13
CA HIS A 186 -2.79 22.56 -3.25
C HIS A 186 -1.77 21.58 -3.85
N ASN A 187 -0.49 21.89 -3.71
CA ASN A 187 0.58 21.00 -4.15
C ASN A 187 0.85 19.94 -3.10
N VAL A 188 0.86 18.68 -3.52
CA VAL A 188 1.18 17.55 -2.65
C VAL A 188 2.52 16.98 -3.07
N THR A 189 3.38 16.67 -2.11
CA THR A 189 4.62 15.92 -2.33
C THR A 189 4.70 14.77 -1.34
N ALA A 190 4.90 13.57 -1.86
CA ALA A 190 5.20 12.36 -1.12
C ALA A 190 6.68 12.01 -1.30
N THR A 191 7.45 12.06 -0.23
CA THR A 191 8.86 11.68 -0.22
C THR A 191 9.02 10.39 0.56
N PHE A 192 9.63 9.39 -0.06
CA PHE A 192 9.91 8.11 0.60
C PHE A 192 11.39 8.04 0.95
N THR A 193 11.71 7.32 2.02
CA THR A 193 13.09 7.01 2.40
C THR A 193 13.16 5.58 2.95
N GLY A 194 14.34 4.98 2.97
CA GLY A 194 14.54 3.60 3.43
C GLY A 194 14.55 2.58 2.30
N LYS A 195 14.43 1.30 2.66
CA LYS A 195 14.56 0.12 1.81
C LYS A 195 13.58 -0.98 2.22
N ASN A 196 13.15 -1.75 1.23
CA ASN A 196 12.47 -3.02 1.45
C ASN A 196 13.37 -4.17 0.98
N GLU A 197 13.30 -5.28 1.70
CA GLU A 197 13.86 -6.56 1.30
C GLU A 197 12.75 -7.55 1.00
N TRP A 198 12.93 -8.32 -0.07
CA TRP A 198 11.90 -9.16 -0.64
C TRP A 198 12.45 -10.55 -0.98
N THR A 199 11.58 -11.55 -0.83
CA THR A 199 11.62 -12.79 -1.60
C THR A 199 10.55 -12.73 -2.69
N LEU A 200 10.97 -12.92 -3.94
CA LEU A 200 10.15 -12.82 -5.14
C LEU A 200 9.97 -14.20 -5.77
N LYS A 201 8.77 -14.42 -6.30
CA LYS A 201 8.47 -15.53 -7.22
C LYS A 201 7.66 -15.00 -8.37
N THR A 202 7.82 -15.59 -9.55
CA THR A 202 6.95 -15.29 -10.69
C THR A 202 6.12 -16.48 -11.07
N ALA A 203 4.81 -16.28 -11.20
CA ALA A 203 3.89 -17.28 -11.73
C ALA A 203 2.73 -16.56 -12.42
N ASN A 204 2.21 -17.12 -13.52
CA ASN A 204 1.04 -16.60 -14.21
C ASN A 204 1.13 -15.10 -14.57
N ASN A 205 2.30 -14.65 -15.04
CA ASN A 205 2.60 -13.24 -15.37
C ASN A 205 2.41 -12.27 -14.19
N GLN A 206 2.55 -12.76 -12.97
CA GLN A 206 2.51 -11.97 -11.74
C GLN A 206 3.80 -12.15 -10.95
N ILE A 207 4.22 -11.09 -10.28
CA ILE A 207 5.26 -11.12 -9.25
C ILE A 207 4.56 -11.31 -7.91
N LEU A 208 4.92 -12.36 -7.19
CA LEU A 208 4.50 -12.60 -5.82
C LEU A 208 5.59 -12.08 -4.89
N PHE A 209 5.22 -11.18 -3.99
CA PHE A 209 6.14 -10.56 -3.05
C PHE A 209 5.97 -11.16 -1.67
N THR A 210 7.08 -11.42 -1.00
CA THR A 210 7.09 -11.69 0.44
C THR A 210 8.14 -10.80 1.08
N SER A 211 7.68 -9.78 1.80
CA SER A 211 8.59 -8.90 2.52
C SER A 211 9.37 -9.67 3.59
N THR A 212 10.70 -9.53 3.57
CA THR A 212 11.60 -10.06 4.60
C THR A 212 12.11 -8.97 5.55
N GLY A 213 11.97 -7.70 5.18
CA GLY A 213 12.34 -6.56 6.01
C GLY A 213 11.94 -5.24 5.38
N SER A 214 11.71 -4.22 6.22
CA SER A 214 11.41 -2.86 5.77
C SER A 214 11.74 -1.84 6.83
N ASP A 215 12.39 -0.76 6.41
CA ASP A 215 12.56 0.48 7.17
C ASP A 215 12.01 1.69 6.40
N VAL A 216 11.12 1.44 5.43
CA VAL A 216 10.59 2.51 4.58
C VAL A 216 9.70 3.45 5.38
N SER A 217 9.90 4.75 5.17
CA SER A 217 9.01 5.79 5.67
C SER A 217 8.55 6.70 4.55
N ILE A 218 7.37 7.30 4.73
CA ILE A 218 6.77 8.27 3.82
C ILE A 218 6.53 9.57 4.59
N THR A 219 6.96 10.68 4.00
CA THR A 219 6.62 12.03 4.43
C THR A 219 5.74 12.67 3.39
N ILE A 220 4.54 13.11 3.78
CA ILE A 220 3.64 13.90 2.93
C ILE A 220 3.74 15.37 3.34
N THR A 221 4.00 16.23 2.37
CA THR A 221 3.89 17.68 2.52
C THR A 221 2.80 18.23 1.62
N VAL A 222 2.06 19.22 2.12
CA VAL A 222 1.08 19.98 1.36
C VAL A 222 1.52 21.45 1.39
N ASP A 223 1.72 22.04 0.21
CA ASP A 223 2.31 23.37 0.02
C ASP A 223 3.61 23.57 0.84
N GLY A 224 4.46 22.54 0.84
CA GLY A 224 5.74 22.53 1.55
C GLY A 224 5.65 22.32 3.07
N LYS A 225 4.45 22.24 3.65
CA LYS A 225 4.27 21.95 5.08
C LYS A 225 4.03 20.47 5.31
N GLN A 226 4.82 19.84 6.18
CA GLN A 226 4.63 18.43 6.54
C GLN A 226 3.26 18.21 7.18
N GLN A 227 2.49 17.28 6.63
CA GLN A 227 1.19 16.85 7.13
C GLN A 227 1.24 15.44 7.73
N LEU A 228 2.12 14.59 7.19
CA LEU A 228 2.24 13.19 7.59
C LEU A 228 3.70 12.76 7.57
N ASN A 229 4.09 11.95 8.55
CA ASN A 229 5.34 11.21 8.53
C ASN A 229 5.11 9.86 9.24
N GLN A 230 5.27 8.76 8.50
CA GLN A 230 4.91 7.43 8.98
C GLN A 230 5.76 6.34 8.33
N SER A 231 5.94 5.23 9.05
CA SER A 231 6.52 4.01 8.47
C SER A 231 5.53 3.34 7.52
N VAL A 232 6.04 2.84 6.39
CA VAL A 232 5.24 2.16 5.37
C VAL A 232 5.32 0.66 5.60
N LYS A 233 4.15 0.01 5.69
CA LYS A 233 4.11 -1.45 5.69
C LYS A 233 4.32 -1.96 4.27
N PRO A 234 5.18 -2.98 4.07
CA PRO A 234 5.36 -3.61 2.78
C PRO A 234 4.06 -4.20 2.23
N PHE A 235 3.87 -4.01 0.93
CA PHE A 235 2.76 -4.56 0.18
C PHE A 235 3.08 -5.98 -0.30
N ASN A 236 2.20 -6.95 -0.05
CA ASN A 236 2.43 -8.36 -0.42
C ASN A 236 1.48 -8.88 -1.51
N ASN A 237 0.61 -8.06 -2.09
CA ASN A 237 -0.31 -8.57 -3.10
C ASN A 237 0.44 -8.86 -4.41
N PRO A 238 0.05 -9.89 -5.17
CA PRO A 238 0.62 -10.16 -6.47
C PRO A 238 0.49 -8.96 -7.42
N LEU A 239 1.54 -8.67 -8.19
CA LEU A 239 1.50 -7.61 -9.21
C LEU A 239 1.66 -8.21 -10.60
N PRO A 240 0.67 -8.05 -11.49
CA PRO A 240 0.85 -8.28 -12.91
C PRO A 240 2.03 -7.46 -13.45
N TYR A 241 2.82 -8.08 -14.30
CA TYR A 241 3.96 -7.41 -14.91
C TYR A 241 4.13 -7.79 -16.38
N GLU A 242 4.75 -6.88 -17.13
CA GLU A 242 5.29 -7.16 -18.46
C GLU A 242 6.77 -6.82 -18.43
N CYS A 243 7.62 -7.73 -18.90
CA CYS A 243 9.06 -7.54 -18.88
C CYS A 243 9.66 -7.69 -20.28
N SER A 244 10.62 -6.81 -20.58
CA SER A 244 11.48 -6.85 -21.74
C SER A 244 12.94 -6.69 -21.31
N LYS A 245 13.87 -6.84 -22.26
CA LYS A 245 15.32 -6.75 -22.00
C LYS A 245 15.72 -5.49 -21.21
N ASN A 246 15.12 -4.34 -21.55
CA ASN A 246 15.54 -3.03 -21.05
C ASN A 246 14.52 -2.36 -20.13
N SER A 247 13.31 -2.90 -20.02
CA SER A 247 12.25 -2.31 -19.19
C SER A 247 11.29 -3.36 -18.68
N TRP A 248 10.68 -3.09 -17.53
CA TRP A 248 9.49 -3.80 -17.08
C TRP A 248 8.46 -2.84 -16.53
N THR A 249 7.20 -3.25 -16.59
CA THR A 249 6.05 -2.51 -16.07
C THR A 249 5.37 -3.31 -14.99
N ALA A 250 4.88 -2.62 -13.95
CA ALA A 250 4.03 -3.20 -12.93
C ALA A 250 2.66 -2.53 -13.02
N LYS A 251 1.60 -3.34 -13.03
CA LYS A 251 0.21 -2.85 -13.02
C LYS A 251 -0.42 -3.15 -11.66
N SER A 252 -1.21 -2.22 -11.15
CA SER A 252 -2.02 -2.50 -9.96
C SER A 252 -3.21 -3.38 -10.34
N LEU A 253 -3.58 -4.33 -9.47
CA LEU A 253 -4.80 -5.11 -9.63
C LEU A 253 -6.05 -4.34 -9.18
N THR A 254 -5.88 -3.41 -8.25
CA THR A 254 -6.97 -2.61 -7.67
C THR A 254 -7.17 -1.30 -8.40
N ASP A 255 -6.11 -0.77 -9.03
CA ASP A 255 -6.10 0.56 -9.63
C ASP A 255 -5.65 0.48 -11.08
N PRO A 256 -6.57 0.35 -12.05
CA PRO A 256 -6.21 0.18 -13.46
C PRO A 256 -5.46 1.40 -14.04
N ASP A 257 -5.64 2.58 -13.42
CA ASP A 257 -4.95 3.81 -13.80
C ASP A 257 -3.54 3.92 -13.18
N ALA A 258 -3.22 3.06 -12.21
CA ALA A 258 -1.90 3.04 -11.63
C ALA A 258 -0.90 2.37 -12.59
N ASN A 259 0.18 3.08 -12.89
CA ASN A 259 1.22 2.62 -13.80
C ASN A 259 2.59 2.86 -13.20
N THR A 260 3.43 1.82 -13.24
CA THR A 260 4.84 1.93 -12.88
C THR A 260 5.71 1.35 -13.98
N ILE A 261 6.72 2.12 -14.40
CA ILE A 261 7.70 1.70 -15.40
C ILE A 261 9.10 1.77 -14.80
N TYR A 262 9.86 0.70 -15.04
CA TYR A 262 11.25 0.59 -14.70
C TYR A 262 12.10 0.39 -15.94
N GLN A 263 13.28 1.00 -15.95
CA GLN A 263 14.32 0.79 -16.95
C GLN A 263 15.54 0.16 -16.29
N ARG A 264 16.32 -0.59 -17.07
CA ARG A 264 17.60 -1.13 -16.61
C ARG A 264 18.49 0.00 -16.09
N ALA A 265 19.11 -0.21 -14.94
CA ALA A 265 20.18 0.66 -14.45
C ALA A 265 21.52 0.04 -14.85
N ASP A 266 22.38 0.85 -15.45
CA ASP A 266 23.75 0.48 -15.83
C ASP A 266 24.62 0.11 -14.62
#